data_AF-A0A0G3UVW9-F1
#
_entry.id   AF-A0A0G3UVW9-F1
#
_cell.length_a   1.000
_cell.length_b   1.000
_cell.length_c   1.000
_cell.angle_alpha   90.00
_cell.angle_beta   90.00
_cell.angle_gamma   90.00
#
_symmetry.space_group_name_H-M   'P 1'
#
loop_
_entity.id
_entity.type
_entity.pdbx_description
1 polymer ?
#
loop_
_entity_poly.entity_id
_entity_poly.type
_entity_poly.pdbx_seq_one_letter_code
_entity_poly.pdbx_strand_id
1 'polypeptide(L)'
;MNCAVVPALVAFTAMYGISPAQAEEIPKAPGHRLVSHYDGSPATAVPLPGEQPPQHPYLAPNGRSGMHSDAAGSATSPWSGPLGRNPQVTSEKIAALGGECATATFDSGGRLVTVCGTFSGFKVKLLDPSTLATLAEHQLPQRSSTVEAITSLDFAKIFKDTSGGAYFYLDNQDRAVLADSRQHVLRLSHSQDPDGSWKFTVDDDWDLTGQVPHDCVSWTNLWPSGTCDPVTSVMPDWDGLIWWVTRQGRVGTVDPRTARIRSVRLAGEEIQNSFSVAEDGVSIVTDHALYSFRASADGTPEAQWRQTYDRGTGTKPGSVNQGSGTTPDLFGDGYAAITDNADDRMNVLVYKRGADVPAGERLVCKVPVFGSGASTTDNSLITWGNSIVVENNYGYENPTTLVLGKSVVGGVSRIDVRADGSGCDTVWQSGIHSPSTVPKLSTANGLLYFYEKEPNAWGIDAWYLTAVDFRTGERRWRRLTGTGPLYDNNWAPITLGPDGTAYVGVFNGIVAVRDTG
;
A
#
# COMPACT_ATOMS: atom_id res chain seq x y z
N MET A 1 46.60 -53.75 46.02
CA MET A 1 45.89 -54.27 44.82
C MET A 1 44.50 -53.66 44.80
N ASN A 2 44.22 -52.94 43.71
CA ASN A 2 42.92 -52.54 43.16
C ASN A 2 41.92 -51.78 44.05
N CYS A 3 41.96 -50.45 43.95
CA CYS A 3 40.75 -49.62 43.96
C CYS A 3 40.83 -48.66 42.77
N ALA A 4 40.18 -49.01 41.66
CA ALA A 4 39.89 -48.08 40.58
C ALA A 4 38.38 -48.15 40.33
N VAL A 5 37.69 -47.12 40.80
CA VAL A 5 36.26 -46.88 40.53
C VAL A 5 36.17 -46.23 39.16
N VAL A 6 35.53 -46.89 38.20
CA VAL A 6 35.19 -46.31 36.90
C VAL A 6 33.72 -45.85 36.96
N PRO A 7 33.41 -44.56 36.81
CA PRO A 7 32.03 -44.12 36.64
C PRO A 7 31.61 -44.33 35.19
N ALA A 8 30.45 -44.96 34.99
CA ALA A 8 29.80 -45.05 33.69
C ALA A 8 29.32 -43.66 33.25
N LEU A 9 29.89 -43.11 32.18
CA LEU A 9 29.35 -41.94 31.49
C LEU A 9 28.16 -42.39 30.64
N VAL A 10 26.94 -42.04 31.07
CA VAL A 10 25.75 -42.08 30.21
C VAL A 10 25.78 -40.81 29.37
N ALA A 11 26.12 -40.93 28.09
CA ALA A 11 26.01 -39.84 27.13
C ALA A 11 24.52 -39.59 26.84
N PHE A 12 23.96 -38.53 27.42
CA PHE A 12 22.69 -37.97 26.96
C PHE A 12 22.93 -37.25 25.63
N THR A 13 22.72 -37.92 24.52
CA THR A 13 22.52 -37.27 23.22
C THR A 13 21.20 -36.50 23.29
N ALA A 14 21.29 -35.21 23.59
CA ALA A 14 20.19 -34.29 23.36
C ALA A 14 19.96 -34.21 21.84
N MET A 15 18.97 -34.95 21.35
CA MET A 15 18.41 -34.70 20.03
C MET A 15 17.75 -33.32 20.08
N TYR A 16 18.48 -32.29 19.65
CA TYR A 16 17.87 -31.02 19.26
C TYR A 16 17.01 -31.31 18.04
N GLY A 17 15.74 -31.62 18.28
CA GLY A 17 14.72 -31.51 17.25
C GLY A 17 14.73 -30.06 16.79
N ILE A 18 14.97 -29.83 15.49
CA ILE A 18 14.68 -28.55 14.87
C ILE A 18 13.16 -28.44 14.89
N SER A 19 12.62 -27.83 15.94
CA SER A 19 11.24 -27.34 15.88
C SER A 19 11.18 -26.32 14.74
N PRO A 20 10.25 -26.45 13.78
CA PRO A 20 10.05 -25.37 12.82
C PRO A 20 9.76 -24.09 13.61
N ALA A 21 10.35 -22.97 13.19
CA ALA A 21 10.12 -21.67 13.80
C ALA A 21 8.60 -21.46 13.91
N GLN A 22 8.06 -21.47 15.12
CA GLN A 22 6.64 -21.21 15.32
C GLN A 22 6.42 -19.72 15.13
N ALA A 23 5.46 -19.39 14.26
CA ALA A 23 4.91 -18.06 14.12
C ALA A 23 4.53 -17.49 15.51
N GLU A 24 5.00 -16.29 15.83
CA GLU A 24 4.72 -15.59 17.09
C GLU A 24 3.58 -14.59 16.85
N GLU A 25 2.44 -14.77 17.52
CA GLU A 25 1.33 -13.83 17.37
C GLU A 25 1.67 -12.41 17.86
N ILE A 26 1.07 -11.39 17.25
CA ILE A 26 1.20 -10.01 17.70
C ILE A 26 0.44 -9.85 19.02
N PRO A 27 1.09 -9.41 20.12
CA PRO A 27 0.44 -9.31 21.41
C PRO A 27 -0.63 -8.22 21.41
N LYS A 28 -1.84 -8.57 21.86
CA LYS A 28 -2.96 -7.64 22.05
C LYS A 28 -2.75 -6.83 23.33
N ALA A 29 -2.96 -5.52 23.27
CA ALA A 29 -2.93 -4.66 24.45
C ALA A 29 -4.05 -5.03 25.47
N PRO A 30 -3.92 -4.61 26.74
CA PRO A 30 -4.97 -4.76 27.74
C PRO A 30 -6.32 -4.20 27.26
N GLY A 31 -7.41 -4.77 27.77
CA GLY A 31 -8.77 -4.33 27.40
C GLY A 31 -9.36 -5.00 26.16
N HIS A 32 -8.61 -5.85 25.42
CA HIS A 32 -9.16 -6.59 24.27
C HIS A 32 -10.40 -7.43 24.60
N ARG A 33 -10.58 -7.86 25.86
CA ARG A 33 -11.78 -8.59 26.32
C ARG A 33 -12.99 -7.71 26.64
N LEU A 34 -12.81 -6.38 26.65
CA LEU A 34 -13.83 -5.39 26.99
C LEU A 34 -14.46 -4.73 25.76
N VAL A 35 -14.05 -5.15 24.56
CA VAL A 35 -14.59 -4.68 23.28
C VAL A 35 -15.27 -5.84 22.56
N SER A 36 -16.20 -5.50 21.66
CA SER A 36 -16.84 -6.51 20.83
C SER A 36 -15.80 -7.17 19.93
N HIS A 37 -15.87 -8.49 19.79
CA HIS A 37 -14.96 -9.21 18.91
C HIS A 37 -15.55 -9.37 17.49
N TYR A 38 -16.86 -9.19 17.36
CA TYR A 38 -17.56 -9.28 16.09
C TYR A 38 -18.88 -8.53 16.23
N ASP A 39 -19.15 -7.61 15.31
CA ASP A 39 -20.43 -6.90 15.22
C ASP A 39 -21.01 -7.06 13.82
N GLY A 40 -22.34 -7.12 13.72
CA GLY A 40 -23.06 -7.25 12.46
C GLY A 40 -23.46 -8.69 12.15
N SER A 41 -23.59 -9.00 10.86
CA SER A 41 -23.99 -10.33 10.39
C SER A 41 -23.26 -10.69 9.10
N PRO A 42 -23.04 -12.00 8.83
CA PRO A 42 -22.39 -12.43 7.61
C PRO A 42 -23.11 -11.87 6.38
N ALA A 43 -22.32 -11.35 5.43
CA ALA A 43 -22.82 -10.88 4.16
C ALA A 43 -23.15 -12.07 3.23
N THR A 44 -24.06 -11.82 2.29
CA THR A 44 -24.26 -12.71 1.14
C THR A 44 -23.43 -12.15 -0.01
N ALA A 45 -22.63 -12.99 -0.66
CA ALA A 45 -21.86 -12.57 -1.82
C ALA A 45 -22.80 -12.17 -2.96
N VAL A 46 -22.69 -10.93 -3.42
CA VAL A 46 -23.39 -10.43 -4.61
C VAL A 46 -22.36 -9.78 -5.53
N PRO A 47 -21.79 -10.54 -6.49
CA PRO A 47 -20.80 -10.03 -7.43
C PRO A 47 -21.25 -8.74 -8.11
N LEU A 48 -20.30 -7.84 -8.38
CA LEU A 48 -20.58 -6.61 -9.09
C LEU A 48 -20.45 -6.85 -10.60
N PRO A 49 -21.45 -6.44 -11.40
CA PRO A 49 -21.29 -6.43 -12.85
C PRO A 49 -20.30 -5.33 -13.24
N GLY A 50 -19.58 -5.57 -14.33
CA GLY A 50 -18.56 -4.65 -14.84
C GLY A 50 -17.40 -5.43 -15.44
N GLU A 51 -16.51 -4.69 -16.10
CA GLU A 51 -15.28 -5.24 -16.65
C GLU A 51 -14.13 -4.89 -15.72
N GLN A 52 -13.21 -5.83 -15.55
CA GLN A 52 -11.97 -5.55 -14.84
C GLN A 52 -11.16 -4.51 -15.62
N PRO A 53 -10.30 -3.72 -14.96
CA PRO A 53 -9.29 -2.94 -15.65
C PRO A 53 -8.53 -3.81 -16.67
N PRO A 54 -8.04 -3.24 -17.78
CA PRO A 54 -7.22 -3.99 -18.73
C PRO A 54 -6.05 -4.69 -18.05
N GLN A 55 -5.77 -5.94 -18.44
CA GLN A 55 -4.63 -6.68 -17.89
C GLN A 55 -3.34 -6.12 -18.48
N HIS A 56 -2.50 -5.55 -17.62
CA HIS A 56 -1.18 -5.08 -18.03
C HIS A 56 -0.26 -6.26 -18.40
N PRO A 57 0.43 -6.25 -19.56
CA PRO A 57 1.18 -7.40 -20.08
C PRO A 57 2.45 -7.70 -19.29
N TYR A 58 3.00 -6.70 -18.60
CA TYR A 58 4.23 -6.81 -17.81
C TYR A 58 4.00 -6.87 -16.30
N LEU A 59 2.74 -6.88 -15.85
CA LEU A 59 2.41 -7.07 -14.44
C LEU A 59 1.84 -8.46 -14.20
N ALA A 60 1.92 -8.92 -12.96
CA ALA A 60 1.10 -10.02 -12.50
C ALA A 60 -0.40 -9.70 -12.71
N PRO A 61 -1.25 -10.72 -12.83
CA PRO A 61 -2.70 -10.57 -12.97
C PRO A 61 -3.33 -9.53 -12.02
N ASN A 62 -4.34 -8.81 -12.51
CA ASN A 62 -5.10 -7.84 -11.71
C ASN A 62 -5.62 -8.49 -10.42
N GLY A 63 -5.53 -7.74 -9.32
CA GLY A 63 -5.70 -8.22 -7.96
C GLY A 63 -4.39 -8.49 -7.24
N ARG A 64 -3.31 -8.88 -7.95
CA ARG A 64 -2.01 -9.26 -7.36
C ARG A 64 -0.78 -8.53 -7.92
N SER A 65 -0.96 -7.42 -8.63
CA SER A 65 0.19 -6.70 -9.19
C SER A 65 0.95 -5.86 -8.16
N GLY A 66 0.28 -5.32 -7.13
CA GLY A 66 0.89 -4.43 -6.13
C GLY A 66 -0.15 -3.85 -5.17
N MET A 67 0.23 -2.77 -4.46
CA MET A 67 -0.59 -2.15 -3.38
C MET A 67 -2.01 -1.75 -3.83
N HIS A 68 -2.16 -1.25 -5.05
CA HIS A 68 -3.44 -0.82 -5.63
C HIS A 68 -4.09 -1.88 -6.53
N SER A 69 -3.64 -3.14 -6.42
CA SER A 69 -4.17 -4.34 -7.09
C SER A 69 -3.94 -4.45 -8.60
N ASP A 70 -3.82 -3.36 -9.35
CA ASP A 70 -3.58 -3.34 -10.80
C ASP A 70 -2.84 -2.06 -11.25
N ALA A 71 -2.52 -1.98 -12.55
CA ALA A 71 -1.83 -0.84 -13.15
C ALA A 71 -2.67 0.45 -13.14
N ALA A 72 -4.00 0.32 -13.21
CA ALA A 72 -4.92 1.46 -13.23
C ALA A 72 -5.11 2.08 -11.84
N GLY A 73 -4.61 1.41 -10.79
CA GLY A 73 -4.73 1.86 -9.41
C GLY A 73 -6.13 1.63 -8.84
N SER A 74 -6.94 0.73 -9.40
CA SER A 74 -8.38 0.65 -9.10
C SER A 74 -8.72 0.25 -7.66
N ALA A 75 -7.77 -0.36 -6.95
CA ALA A 75 -7.95 -0.97 -5.64
C ALA A 75 -9.08 -2.01 -5.60
N THR A 76 -9.34 -2.66 -6.74
CA THR A 76 -10.31 -3.76 -6.85
C THR A 76 -9.63 -5.12 -6.88
N SER A 77 -10.31 -6.12 -6.35
CA SER A 77 -9.89 -7.52 -6.37
C SER A 77 -10.93 -8.37 -7.11
N PRO A 78 -10.51 -9.27 -8.03
CA PRO A 78 -11.41 -10.21 -8.66
C PRO A 78 -11.78 -11.39 -7.76
N TRP A 79 -11.15 -11.54 -6.59
CA TRP A 79 -11.44 -12.62 -5.65
C TRP A 79 -12.42 -12.17 -4.57
N SER A 80 -13.15 -13.13 -4.00
CA SER A 80 -13.97 -12.85 -2.81
C SER A 80 -13.05 -12.56 -1.65
N GLY A 81 -13.34 -11.54 -0.85
CA GLY A 81 -12.83 -11.46 0.52
C GLY A 81 -13.71 -12.26 1.50
N PRO A 82 -13.41 -12.21 2.81
CA PRO A 82 -14.24 -12.83 3.85
C PRO A 82 -15.68 -12.27 3.83
N LEU A 83 -16.68 -13.12 4.01
CA LEU A 83 -18.09 -12.72 4.12
C LEU A 83 -18.50 -12.48 5.57
N GLY A 84 -17.62 -12.73 6.54
CA GLY A 84 -17.91 -12.60 7.96
C GLY A 84 -18.61 -13.83 8.53
N ARG A 85 -18.49 -15.00 7.88
CA ARG A 85 -18.97 -16.29 8.36
C ARG A 85 -17.95 -16.88 9.33
N ASN A 86 -18.17 -16.62 10.63
CA ASN A 86 -17.27 -17.04 11.70
C ASN A 86 -15.79 -16.68 11.40
N PRO A 87 -15.48 -15.39 11.19
CA PRO A 87 -14.16 -14.98 10.74
C PRO A 87 -13.11 -15.24 11.83
N GLN A 88 -12.09 -16.02 11.50
CA GLN A 88 -10.93 -16.25 12.34
C GLN A 88 -9.86 -15.21 12.03
N VAL A 89 -9.16 -14.80 13.07
CA VAL A 89 -8.05 -13.86 12.98
C VAL A 89 -6.80 -14.56 13.45
N THR A 90 -5.79 -14.59 12.59
CA THR A 90 -4.42 -14.98 12.94
C THR A 90 -3.49 -13.81 12.66
N SER A 91 -2.35 -13.75 13.33
CA SER A 91 -1.35 -12.72 13.09
C SER A 91 0.04 -13.30 13.21
N GLU A 92 0.98 -12.74 12.48
CA GLU A 92 2.39 -13.06 12.62
C GLU A 92 3.19 -11.79 12.92
N LYS A 93 4.00 -11.86 13.95
CA LYS A 93 4.99 -10.86 14.30
C LYS A 93 6.21 -11.02 13.41
N ILE A 94 6.50 -9.99 12.62
CA ILE A 94 7.56 -10.06 11.60
C ILE A 94 8.94 -9.69 12.15
N ALA A 95 8.99 -8.91 13.23
CA ALA A 95 10.22 -8.53 13.92
C ALA A 95 10.01 -8.32 15.42
N ALA A 96 11.08 -8.32 16.20
CA ALA A 96 11.03 -8.00 17.63
C ALA A 96 10.65 -6.53 17.89
N LEU A 97 11.07 -5.62 16.99
CA LEU A 97 10.78 -4.19 17.00
C LEU A 97 10.54 -3.72 15.56
N GLY A 98 9.40 -3.07 15.32
CA GLY A 98 8.91 -2.76 13.96
C GLY A 98 8.35 -4.00 13.27
N GLY A 99 8.51 -4.11 11.96
CA GLY A 99 8.00 -5.24 11.18
C GLY A 99 6.78 -4.90 10.32
N GLU A 100 6.47 -3.60 10.18
CA GLU A 100 5.37 -3.12 9.36
C GLU A 100 5.52 -3.56 7.90
N CYS A 101 4.54 -4.31 7.40
CA CYS A 101 4.50 -4.75 6.02
C CYS A 101 3.71 -3.76 5.17
N ALA A 102 4.43 -2.86 4.49
CA ALA A 102 3.87 -1.72 3.79
C ALA A 102 3.06 -2.12 2.54
N THR A 103 3.46 -3.17 1.85
CA THR A 103 2.73 -3.74 0.70
C THR A 103 2.81 -5.25 0.77
N ALA A 104 1.67 -5.91 0.55
CA ALA A 104 1.58 -7.35 0.37
C ALA A 104 0.81 -7.67 -0.91
N THR A 105 1.19 -8.76 -1.57
CA THR A 105 0.52 -9.31 -2.74
C THR A 105 0.82 -10.81 -2.86
N PHE A 106 0.45 -11.46 -3.96
CA PHE A 106 0.57 -12.90 -4.13
C PHE A 106 1.30 -13.28 -5.41
N ASP A 107 2.16 -14.28 -5.32
CA ASP A 107 2.65 -14.98 -6.51
C ASP A 107 1.58 -15.92 -7.09
N SER A 108 1.87 -16.54 -8.24
CA SER A 108 0.96 -17.52 -8.87
C SER A 108 0.71 -18.77 -8.03
N GLY A 109 1.59 -19.08 -7.06
CA GLY A 109 1.40 -20.17 -6.11
C GLY A 109 0.52 -19.79 -4.92
N GLY A 110 0.06 -18.54 -4.82
CA GLY A 110 -0.73 -18.03 -3.71
C GLY A 110 0.08 -17.65 -2.47
N ARG A 111 1.42 -17.68 -2.54
CA ARG A 111 2.28 -17.24 -1.43
C ARG A 111 2.29 -15.72 -1.35
N LEU A 112 2.36 -15.20 -0.14
CA LEU A 112 2.45 -13.76 0.07
C LEU A 112 3.85 -13.27 -0.28
N VAL A 113 3.95 -12.28 -1.14
CA VAL A 113 5.17 -11.49 -1.34
C VAL A 113 4.93 -10.14 -0.70
N THR A 114 5.82 -9.71 0.19
CA THR A 114 5.64 -8.48 0.96
C THR A 114 6.96 -7.77 1.21
N VAL A 115 6.91 -6.44 1.35
CA VAL A 115 8.03 -5.62 1.79
C VAL A 115 7.74 -5.13 3.20
N CYS A 116 8.56 -5.55 4.16
CA CYS A 116 8.37 -5.18 5.56
C CYS A 116 9.56 -4.37 6.11
N GLY A 117 9.25 -3.25 6.75
CA GLY A 117 10.18 -2.36 7.41
C GLY A 117 10.50 -2.84 8.81
N THR A 118 11.77 -3.10 9.09
CA THR A 118 12.26 -3.43 10.44
C THR A 118 13.21 -2.35 10.91
N PHE A 119 13.52 -2.34 12.22
CA PHE A 119 14.55 -1.43 12.74
C PHE A 119 15.94 -1.64 12.09
N SER A 120 16.23 -2.85 11.61
CA SER A 120 17.46 -3.18 10.88
C SER A 120 17.42 -2.83 9.38
N GLY A 121 16.31 -2.28 8.87
CA GLY A 121 16.10 -1.99 7.45
C GLY A 121 14.93 -2.76 6.85
N PHE A 122 14.75 -2.63 5.54
CA PHE A 122 13.63 -3.26 4.84
C PHE A 122 13.99 -4.68 4.38
N LYS A 123 13.00 -5.56 4.36
CA LYS A 123 13.14 -6.93 3.86
C LYS A 123 12.03 -7.22 2.87
N VAL A 124 12.38 -7.84 1.74
CA VAL A 124 11.40 -8.55 0.92
C VAL A 124 11.20 -9.92 1.55
N LYS A 125 9.96 -10.33 1.77
CA LYS A 125 9.62 -11.60 2.40
C LYS A 125 8.63 -12.37 1.54
N LEU A 126 8.84 -13.68 1.49
CA LEU A 126 7.89 -14.65 0.99
C LEU A 126 7.27 -15.34 2.20
N LEU A 127 5.95 -15.28 2.36
CA LEU A 127 5.24 -15.90 3.49
C LEU A 127 4.27 -16.98 3.01
N ASP A 128 4.10 -18.01 3.83
CA ASP A 128 3.01 -18.96 3.66
C ASP A 128 1.67 -18.28 3.95
N PRO A 129 0.67 -18.35 3.06
CA PRO A 129 -0.57 -17.58 3.19
C PRO A 129 -1.45 -18.07 4.35
N SER A 130 -1.29 -19.33 4.76
CA SER A 130 -2.14 -19.96 5.77
C SER A 130 -1.60 -19.74 7.18
N THR A 131 -0.30 -19.97 7.37
CA THR A 131 0.42 -19.90 8.65
C THR A 131 1.10 -18.57 8.89
N LEU A 132 1.31 -17.76 7.83
CA LEU A 132 2.08 -16.52 7.82
C LEU A 132 3.58 -16.70 8.09
N ALA A 133 4.07 -17.94 8.18
CA ALA A 133 5.48 -18.22 8.41
C ALA A 133 6.36 -17.67 7.26
N THR A 134 7.52 -17.10 7.61
CA THR A 134 8.50 -16.67 6.61
C THR A 134 9.13 -17.88 5.92
N LEU A 135 8.91 -17.98 4.62
CA LEU A 135 9.50 -19.01 3.75
C LEU A 135 10.89 -18.58 3.25
N ALA A 136 11.02 -17.32 2.85
CA ALA A 136 12.28 -16.71 2.42
C ALA A 136 12.30 -15.22 2.76
N GLU A 137 13.50 -14.65 2.87
CA GLU A 137 13.69 -13.22 2.98
C GLU A 137 14.92 -12.73 2.21
N HIS A 138 14.83 -11.51 1.69
CA HIS A 138 15.94 -10.78 1.09
C HIS A 138 16.12 -9.47 1.84
N GLN A 139 17.33 -9.21 2.33
CA GLN A 139 17.65 -7.98 3.03
C GLN A 139 17.89 -6.85 2.05
N LEU A 140 17.08 -5.79 2.13
CA LEU A 140 17.34 -4.54 1.42
C LEU A 140 18.29 -3.65 2.24
N PRO A 141 19.04 -2.75 1.59
CA PRO A 141 19.84 -1.75 2.30
C PRO A 141 18.98 -0.89 3.23
N GLN A 142 19.59 -0.36 4.29
CA GLN A 142 18.89 0.47 5.27
C GLN A 142 18.50 1.83 4.65
N ARG A 143 17.31 2.37 4.97
CA ARG A 143 16.87 3.69 4.49
C ARG A 143 17.56 4.81 5.26
N SER A 144 17.77 5.94 4.59
CA SER A 144 18.30 7.16 5.21
C SER A 144 17.38 7.67 6.32
N SER A 145 16.06 7.63 6.13
CA SER A 145 15.06 7.98 7.14
C SER A 145 15.13 7.10 8.39
N THR A 146 15.48 5.82 8.25
CA THR A 146 15.73 4.94 9.40
C THR A 146 16.96 5.39 10.18
N VAL A 147 18.05 5.72 9.48
CA VAL A 147 19.26 6.25 10.14
C VAL A 147 18.97 7.60 10.80
N GLU A 148 18.26 8.49 10.11
CA GLU A 148 17.89 9.81 10.60
C GLU A 148 16.98 9.73 11.82
N ALA A 149 15.94 8.89 11.79
CA ALA A 149 15.06 8.70 12.94
C ALA A 149 15.78 8.11 14.16
N ILE A 150 16.71 7.17 13.97
CA ILE A 150 17.51 6.61 15.07
C ILE A 150 18.47 7.66 15.64
N THR A 151 19.12 8.43 14.78
CA THR A 151 20.12 9.43 15.21
C THR A 151 19.51 10.73 15.74
N SER A 152 18.32 11.11 15.25
CA SER A 152 17.57 12.28 15.73
C SER A 152 16.49 11.96 16.75
N LEU A 153 16.26 10.67 17.07
CA LEU A 153 15.19 10.17 17.95
C LEU A 153 13.78 10.63 17.52
N ASP A 154 13.57 10.85 16.22
CA ASP A 154 12.30 11.31 15.64
C ASP A 154 11.75 10.27 14.67
N PHE A 155 10.95 9.35 15.21
CA PHE A 155 10.36 8.25 14.45
C PHE A 155 9.25 8.70 13.47
N ALA A 156 8.75 9.95 13.58
CA ALA A 156 7.78 10.49 12.61
C ALA A 156 8.36 10.57 11.19
N LYS A 157 9.70 10.68 11.08
CA LYS A 157 10.42 10.69 9.79
C LYS A 157 10.39 9.35 9.06
N ILE A 158 10.19 8.24 9.76
CA ILE A 158 10.01 6.91 9.13
C ILE A 158 8.59 6.80 8.59
N PHE A 159 7.59 7.23 9.37
CA PHE A 159 6.18 6.97 9.06
C PHE A 159 5.67 7.75 7.84
N LYS A 160 6.33 8.86 7.50
CA LYS A 160 5.99 9.70 6.34
C LYS A 160 6.88 9.45 5.11
N ASP A 161 7.81 8.48 5.18
CA ASP A 161 8.73 8.16 4.10
C ASP A 161 8.30 6.89 3.34
N THR A 162 7.68 7.11 2.18
CA THR A 162 7.23 6.06 1.24
C THR A 162 8.36 5.52 0.35
N SER A 163 9.57 6.10 0.40
CA SER A 163 10.70 5.67 -0.45
C SER A 163 11.26 4.30 -0.08
N GLY A 164 12.12 3.67 -0.89
CA GLY A 164 12.83 2.44 -0.51
C GLY A 164 11.98 1.16 -0.53
N GLY A 165 11.13 1.03 -1.55
CA GLY A 165 10.48 -0.23 -1.94
C GLY A 165 9.08 -0.45 -1.39
N ALA A 166 8.44 0.55 -0.77
CA ALA A 166 7.06 0.43 -0.31
C ALA A 166 6.11 0.17 -1.50
N TYR A 167 6.27 0.91 -2.60
CA TYR A 167 5.57 0.69 -3.86
C TYR A 167 6.38 -0.25 -4.77
N PHE A 168 6.36 -1.55 -4.45
CA PHE A 168 6.83 -2.57 -5.38
C PHE A 168 5.66 -3.15 -6.19
N TYR A 169 5.99 -3.78 -7.32
CA TYR A 169 5.04 -4.58 -8.08
C TYR A 169 5.59 -6.00 -8.31
N LEU A 170 4.69 -6.94 -8.56
CA LEU A 170 5.02 -8.22 -9.17
C LEU A 170 4.85 -8.12 -10.68
N ASP A 171 5.88 -8.52 -11.42
CA ASP A 171 5.78 -8.64 -12.87
C ASP A 171 5.02 -9.89 -13.29
N ASN A 172 4.83 -10.05 -14.60
CA ASN A 172 4.12 -11.17 -15.20
C ASN A 172 4.79 -12.55 -15.01
N GLN A 173 5.94 -12.61 -14.33
CA GLN A 173 6.69 -13.82 -13.96
C GLN A 173 6.80 -13.98 -12.43
N ASP A 174 5.97 -13.28 -11.67
CA ASP A 174 5.97 -13.24 -10.20
C ASP A 174 7.28 -12.71 -9.58
N ARG A 175 8.07 -11.93 -10.32
CA ARG A 175 9.28 -11.31 -9.78
C ARG A 175 8.93 -9.97 -9.15
N ALA A 176 9.44 -9.72 -7.95
CA ALA A 176 9.27 -8.44 -7.27
C ALA A 176 10.22 -7.40 -7.87
N VAL A 177 9.66 -6.28 -8.32
CA VAL A 177 10.44 -5.14 -8.82
C VAL A 177 10.21 -3.94 -7.91
N LEU A 178 11.30 -3.38 -7.39
CA LEU A 178 11.27 -2.27 -6.44
C LEU A 178 12.50 -1.39 -6.61
N ALA A 179 12.42 -0.16 -6.12
CA ALA A 179 13.60 0.69 -5.92
C ALA A 179 14.09 0.61 -4.47
N ASP A 180 15.36 0.29 -4.27
CA ASP A 180 15.96 0.23 -2.94
C ASP A 180 16.45 1.61 -2.46
N SER A 181 16.91 1.67 -1.22
CA SER A 181 17.38 2.93 -0.64
C SER A 181 18.70 3.45 -1.22
N ARG A 182 19.43 2.67 -2.03
CA ARG A 182 20.64 3.11 -2.75
C ARG A 182 20.31 3.75 -4.10
N GLN A 183 19.02 3.85 -4.45
CA GLN A 183 18.54 4.26 -5.77
C GLN A 183 18.85 3.25 -6.86
N HIS A 184 18.81 1.96 -6.53
CA HIS A 184 18.85 0.89 -7.51
C HIS A 184 17.44 0.33 -7.72
N VAL A 185 17.04 0.13 -8.98
CA VAL A 185 15.85 -0.67 -9.29
C VAL A 185 16.30 -2.12 -9.33
N LEU A 186 15.73 -2.94 -8.46
CA LEU A 186 16.02 -4.36 -8.35
C LEU A 186 14.86 -5.17 -8.91
N ARG A 187 15.19 -6.28 -9.58
CA ARG A 187 14.23 -7.34 -9.92
C ARG A 187 14.63 -8.61 -9.19
N LEU A 188 13.73 -9.13 -8.37
CA LEU A 188 13.96 -10.26 -7.48
C LEU A 188 13.04 -11.42 -7.87
N SER A 189 13.62 -12.56 -8.24
CA SER A 189 12.90 -13.82 -8.35
C SER A 189 12.92 -14.58 -7.03
N HIS A 190 12.02 -15.54 -6.86
CA HIS A 190 12.07 -16.53 -5.80
C HIS A 190 11.89 -17.93 -6.34
N SER A 191 12.58 -18.88 -5.72
CA SER A 191 12.54 -20.29 -6.11
C SER A 191 12.64 -21.19 -4.89
N GLN A 192 12.13 -22.41 -5.04
CA GLN A 192 12.26 -23.46 -4.04
C GLN A 192 13.39 -24.41 -4.45
N ASP A 193 14.34 -24.62 -3.54
CA ASP A 193 15.40 -25.59 -3.71
C ASP A 193 14.88 -27.04 -3.53
N PRO A 194 15.60 -28.07 -4.00
CA PRO A 194 15.15 -29.47 -3.93
C PRO A 194 14.88 -29.99 -2.51
N ASP A 195 15.46 -29.34 -1.49
CA ASP A 195 15.25 -29.64 -0.07
C ASP A 195 13.98 -28.99 0.51
N GLY A 196 13.24 -28.22 -0.29
CA GLY A 196 12.02 -27.52 0.08
C GLY A 196 12.23 -26.11 0.63
N SER A 197 13.48 -25.67 0.82
CA SER A 197 13.77 -24.30 1.26
C SER A 197 13.51 -23.28 0.16
N TRP A 198 13.04 -22.08 0.52
CA TRP A 198 12.82 -20.99 -0.42
C TRP A 198 13.94 -19.97 -0.35
N LYS A 199 14.26 -19.34 -1.48
CA LYS A 199 15.21 -18.23 -1.55
C LYS A 199 14.77 -17.17 -2.57
N PHE A 200 15.23 -15.94 -2.34
CA PHE A 200 15.21 -14.88 -3.33
C PHE A 200 16.54 -14.81 -4.10
N THR A 201 16.48 -14.43 -5.37
CA THR A 201 17.65 -14.16 -6.23
C THR A 201 17.48 -12.80 -6.88
N VAL A 202 18.53 -12.00 -6.92
CA VAL A 202 18.56 -10.74 -7.69
C VAL A 202 18.82 -11.11 -9.14
N ASP A 203 17.80 -10.95 -9.99
CA ASP A 203 17.89 -11.22 -11.42
C ASP A 203 18.51 -10.02 -12.14
N ASP A 204 18.09 -8.81 -11.77
CA ASP A 204 18.54 -7.56 -12.37
C ASP A 204 18.75 -6.47 -11.30
N ASP A 205 19.71 -5.58 -11.57
CA ASP A 205 20.06 -4.41 -10.75
C ASP A 205 20.40 -3.23 -11.67
N TRP A 206 19.54 -2.20 -11.72
CA TRP A 206 19.74 -0.98 -12.48
C TRP A 206 20.07 0.21 -11.57
N ASP A 207 21.29 0.73 -11.71
CA ASP A 207 21.82 1.83 -10.92
C ASP A 207 21.32 3.20 -11.43
N LEU A 208 20.50 3.89 -10.63
CA LEU A 208 19.97 5.22 -10.95
C LEU A 208 20.83 6.37 -10.40
N THR A 209 21.94 6.11 -9.69
CA THR A 209 22.73 7.14 -8.98
C THR A 209 23.32 8.19 -9.93
N GLY A 210 23.52 7.85 -11.21
CA GLY A 210 23.91 8.81 -12.25
C GLY A 210 22.80 9.78 -12.68
N GLN A 211 21.54 9.54 -12.29
CA GLN A 211 20.36 10.34 -12.64
C GLN A 211 19.70 10.98 -11.42
N VAL A 212 19.85 10.36 -10.25
CA VAL A 212 19.14 10.74 -9.03
C VAL A 212 20.17 11.15 -7.97
N PRO A 213 20.04 12.36 -7.39
CA PRO A 213 20.90 12.79 -6.28
C PRO A 213 20.68 11.93 -5.03
N HIS A 214 21.77 11.44 -4.43
CA HIS A 214 21.74 10.52 -3.29
C HIS A 214 22.59 10.98 -2.10
N ASP A 215 22.73 12.29 -1.85
CA ASP A 215 23.40 12.75 -0.63
C ASP A 215 22.41 12.73 0.54
N CYS A 216 22.14 11.52 1.04
CA CYS A 216 21.19 11.24 2.10
C CYS A 216 21.89 10.95 3.43
N VAL A 217 21.17 11.12 4.54
CA VAL A 217 21.65 10.71 5.87
C VAL A 217 21.95 9.22 5.86
N SER A 218 23.15 8.85 6.28
CA SER A 218 23.60 7.45 6.37
C SER A 218 24.55 7.27 7.55
N TRP A 219 24.82 6.03 7.95
CA TRP A 219 25.77 5.75 9.02
C TRP A 219 27.17 6.31 8.78
N THR A 220 27.53 6.54 7.52
CA THR A 220 28.81 7.11 7.09
C THR A 220 28.74 8.60 6.78
N ASN A 221 27.53 9.17 6.66
CA ASN A 221 27.30 10.59 6.41
C ASN A 221 26.05 11.07 7.17
N LEU A 222 26.24 11.42 8.45
CA LEU A 222 25.14 11.88 9.31
C LEU A 222 24.71 13.33 9.03
N TRP A 223 25.52 14.09 8.27
CA TRP A 223 25.29 15.51 8.00
C TRP A 223 25.50 15.80 6.50
N PRO A 224 24.65 15.24 5.62
CA PRO A 224 24.74 15.49 4.19
C PRO A 224 24.57 16.98 3.87
N SER A 225 25.20 17.42 2.80
CA SER A 225 25.19 18.85 2.38
C SER A 225 24.57 19.05 1.00
N GLY A 226 24.39 17.97 0.26
CA GLY A 226 23.74 17.90 -1.04
C GLY A 226 22.28 17.48 -0.95
N THR A 227 21.74 17.06 -2.09
CA THR A 227 20.33 16.71 -2.23
C THR A 227 20.13 15.21 -2.04
N CYS A 228 19.19 14.86 -1.16
CA CYS A 228 18.62 13.52 -1.07
C CYS A 228 17.28 13.48 -1.80
N ASP A 229 17.19 12.70 -2.87
CA ASP A 229 15.98 12.59 -3.70
C ASP A 229 15.59 11.11 -3.87
N PRO A 230 14.97 10.50 -2.85
CA PRO A 230 14.76 9.06 -2.86
C PRO A 230 13.64 8.64 -3.82
N VAL A 231 13.79 7.47 -4.44
CA VAL A 231 12.79 6.88 -5.34
C VAL A 231 11.60 6.37 -4.52
N THR A 232 10.40 6.80 -4.88
CA THR A 232 9.16 6.46 -4.16
C THR A 232 8.43 5.29 -4.78
N SER A 233 8.33 5.22 -6.11
CA SER A 233 7.58 4.17 -6.80
C SER A 233 8.21 3.76 -8.13
N VAL A 234 7.94 2.51 -8.53
CA VAL A 234 8.28 1.93 -9.83
C VAL A 234 7.09 1.15 -10.40
N MET A 235 6.91 1.14 -11.72
CA MET A 235 5.91 0.33 -12.44
C MET A 235 6.22 0.32 -13.95
N PRO A 236 6.01 -0.77 -14.69
CA PRO A 236 6.21 -0.80 -16.13
C PRO A 236 5.14 0.01 -16.86
N ASP A 237 5.48 0.55 -18.03
CA ASP A 237 4.49 0.93 -19.04
C ASP A 237 4.09 -0.25 -19.93
N TRP A 238 3.15 0.02 -20.83
CA TRP A 238 2.63 -0.95 -21.80
C TRP A 238 3.63 -1.40 -22.86
N ASP A 239 4.76 -0.70 -23.00
CA ASP A 239 5.85 -1.05 -23.91
C ASP A 239 6.98 -1.82 -23.19
N GLY A 240 6.94 -1.91 -21.86
CA GLY A 240 7.84 -2.69 -21.01
C GLY A 240 9.01 -1.88 -20.43
N LEU A 241 9.01 -0.54 -20.56
CA LEU A 241 9.96 0.31 -19.84
C LEU A 241 9.54 0.37 -18.37
N ILE A 242 10.50 0.26 -17.45
CA ILE A 242 10.21 0.44 -16.02
C ILE A 242 10.25 1.93 -15.73
N TRP A 243 9.10 2.52 -15.40
CA TRP A 243 9.01 3.89 -14.93
C TRP A 243 9.36 3.97 -13.46
N TRP A 244 9.94 5.09 -13.07
CA TRP A 244 10.27 5.41 -11.70
C TRP A 244 10.04 6.89 -11.41
N VAL A 245 9.67 7.20 -10.17
CA VAL A 245 9.47 8.56 -9.68
C VAL A 245 10.19 8.79 -8.36
N THR A 246 10.63 10.02 -8.12
CA THR A 246 11.32 10.40 -6.88
C THR A 246 10.54 11.41 -6.08
N ARG A 247 10.82 11.48 -4.78
CA ARG A 247 10.13 12.38 -3.86
C ARG A 247 10.12 13.82 -4.33
N GLN A 248 11.23 14.31 -4.85
CA GLN A 248 11.34 15.70 -5.27
C GLN A 248 10.92 15.94 -6.74
N GLY A 249 10.25 15.00 -7.40
CA GLY A 249 9.66 15.25 -8.72
C GLY A 249 10.56 14.91 -9.91
N ARG A 250 11.47 13.93 -9.81
CA ARG A 250 12.01 13.29 -11.03
C ARG A 250 11.06 12.22 -11.51
N VAL A 251 10.93 12.14 -12.83
CA VAL A 251 10.22 11.08 -13.53
C VAL A 251 11.23 10.48 -14.51
N GLY A 252 11.37 9.16 -14.51
CA GLY A 252 12.33 8.48 -15.37
C GLY A 252 11.89 7.10 -15.80
N THR A 253 12.68 6.53 -16.69
CA THR A 253 12.49 5.20 -17.25
C THR A 253 13.80 4.41 -17.18
N VAL A 254 13.66 3.09 -17.16
CA VAL A 254 14.72 2.11 -17.41
C VAL A 254 14.24 1.20 -18.54
N ASP A 255 15.02 1.07 -19.62
CA ASP A 255 14.82 -0.01 -20.60
C ASP A 255 15.47 -1.29 -20.05
N PRO A 256 14.69 -2.30 -19.64
CA PRO A 256 15.26 -3.52 -19.04
C PRO A 256 16.09 -4.34 -20.02
N ARG A 257 15.97 -4.12 -21.34
CA ARG A 257 16.74 -4.86 -22.36
C ARG A 257 18.11 -4.26 -22.60
N THR A 258 18.25 -2.95 -22.44
CA THR A 258 19.50 -2.23 -22.74
C THR A 258 20.12 -1.55 -21.53
N ALA A 259 19.48 -1.62 -20.36
CA ALA A 259 19.82 -0.87 -19.16
C ALA A 259 19.94 0.65 -19.39
N ARG A 260 19.22 1.19 -20.40
CA ARG A 260 19.26 2.63 -20.69
C ARG A 260 18.35 3.34 -19.71
N ILE A 261 18.86 4.41 -19.11
CA ILE A 261 18.11 5.24 -18.16
C ILE A 261 17.95 6.64 -18.73
N ARG A 262 16.73 7.18 -18.62
CA ARG A 262 16.38 8.56 -18.96
C ARG A 262 15.53 9.15 -17.86
N SER A 263 15.61 10.46 -17.69
CA SER A 263 14.80 11.16 -16.69
C SER A 263 14.56 12.62 -17.07
N VAL A 264 13.49 13.17 -16.51
CA VAL A 264 13.16 14.60 -16.52
C VAL A 264 12.88 15.04 -15.08
N ARG A 265 13.04 16.35 -14.82
CA ARG A 265 12.76 16.94 -13.52
C ARG A 265 11.59 17.92 -13.62
N LEU A 266 10.57 17.70 -12.80
CA LEU A 266 9.50 18.64 -12.51
C LEU A 266 10.01 19.61 -11.43
N ALA A 267 10.43 20.80 -11.85
CA ALA A 267 11.07 21.75 -10.95
C ALA A 267 10.06 22.33 -9.94
N GLY A 268 10.35 22.19 -8.66
CA GLY A 268 9.52 22.74 -7.57
C GLY A 268 8.27 21.93 -7.24
N GLU A 269 8.13 20.72 -7.78
CA GLU A 269 7.01 19.82 -7.49
C GLU A 269 7.49 18.56 -6.76
N GLU A 270 6.67 18.03 -5.85
CA GLU A 270 6.94 16.78 -5.12
C GLU A 270 5.99 15.67 -5.58
N ILE A 271 6.49 14.43 -5.60
CA ILE A 271 5.71 13.22 -5.85
C ILE A 271 5.80 12.33 -4.61
N GLN A 272 4.73 12.24 -3.85
CA GLN A 272 4.71 11.49 -2.59
C GLN A 272 4.17 10.05 -2.77
N ASN A 273 3.16 9.88 -3.61
CA ASN A 273 2.48 8.60 -3.84
C ASN A 273 2.95 7.92 -5.13
N SER A 274 2.38 6.74 -5.39
CA SER A 274 2.60 6.02 -6.64
C SER A 274 1.94 6.75 -7.82
N PHE A 275 2.00 6.10 -8.98
CA PHE A 275 1.37 6.51 -10.22
C PHE A 275 0.57 5.35 -10.81
N SER A 276 -0.21 5.63 -11.85
CA SER A 276 -1.03 4.64 -12.55
C SER A 276 -0.70 4.61 -14.04
N VAL A 277 -0.92 3.48 -14.69
CA VAL A 277 -0.50 3.20 -16.06
C VAL A 277 -1.66 2.62 -16.85
N ALA A 278 -1.93 3.20 -18.02
CA ALA A 278 -2.87 2.71 -19.02
C ALA A 278 -2.23 2.77 -20.42
N GLU A 279 -2.89 2.17 -21.41
CA GLU A 279 -2.36 1.97 -22.77
C GLU A 279 -1.97 3.29 -23.46
N ASP A 280 -2.60 4.40 -23.06
CA ASP A 280 -2.38 5.74 -23.57
C ASP A 280 -1.28 6.53 -22.84
N GLY A 281 -0.85 6.09 -21.65
CA GLY A 281 0.24 6.74 -20.91
C GLY A 281 0.32 6.43 -19.41
N VAL A 282 1.23 7.16 -18.75
CA VAL A 282 1.54 7.08 -17.32
C VAL A 282 0.98 8.32 -16.62
N SER A 283 0.03 8.13 -15.70
CA SER A 283 -0.61 9.20 -14.95
C SER A 283 0.07 9.42 -13.59
N ILE A 284 0.63 10.61 -13.38
CA ILE A 284 1.41 10.97 -12.17
C ILE A 284 0.80 12.21 -11.52
N VAL A 285 0.56 12.15 -10.21
CA VAL A 285 0.11 13.30 -9.42
C VAL A 285 1.30 13.85 -8.64
N THR A 286 1.56 15.14 -8.83
CA THR A 286 2.44 15.92 -7.96
C THR A 286 1.61 16.72 -6.97
N ASP A 287 2.26 17.37 -6.02
CA ASP A 287 1.63 18.36 -5.15
C ASP A 287 1.05 19.58 -5.88
N HIS A 288 1.30 19.75 -7.19
CA HIS A 288 0.82 20.87 -8.00
C HIS A 288 -0.17 20.49 -9.11
N ALA A 289 -0.01 19.31 -9.71
CA ALA A 289 -0.79 18.95 -10.90
C ALA A 289 -0.88 17.44 -11.11
N LEU A 290 -1.92 17.03 -11.84
CA LEU A 290 -2.01 15.73 -12.49
C LEU A 290 -1.37 15.83 -13.89
N TYR A 291 -0.52 14.88 -14.21
CA TYR A 291 0.13 14.74 -15.51
C TYR A 291 -0.25 13.42 -16.17
N SER A 292 -0.25 13.40 -17.50
CA SER A 292 -0.03 12.17 -18.27
C SER A 292 1.30 12.26 -18.99
N PHE A 293 2.07 11.18 -18.95
CA PHE A 293 3.36 11.04 -19.59
C PHE A 293 3.35 9.90 -20.61
N ARG A 294 4.26 10.01 -21.58
CA ARG A 294 4.67 8.90 -22.43
C ARG A 294 6.18 8.94 -22.64
N ALA A 295 6.80 7.79 -22.89
CA ALA A 295 8.21 7.76 -23.25
C ALA A 295 8.36 8.12 -24.73
N SER A 296 9.31 9.00 -25.03
CA SER A 296 9.80 9.20 -26.38
C SER A 296 10.57 7.96 -26.87
N ALA A 297 10.92 7.93 -28.16
CA ALA A 297 11.58 6.79 -28.77
C ALA A 297 12.94 6.40 -28.12
N ASP A 298 13.60 7.33 -27.42
CA ASP A 298 14.87 7.06 -26.74
C ASP A 298 14.70 6.66 -25.26
N GLY A 299 13.45 6.61 -24.79
CA GLY A 299 13.04 6.34 -23.42
C GLY A 299 12.74 7.58 -22.58
N THR A 300 13.05 8.79 -23.05
CA THR A 300 12.86 10.01 -22.24
C THR A 300 11.39 10.28 -21.95
N PRO A 301 10.97 10.44 -20.68
CA PRO A 301 9.61 10.85 -20.34
C PRO A 301 9.23 12.21 -20.93
N GLU A 302 8.05 12.29 -21.54
CA GLU A 302 7.47 13.51 -22.08
C GLU A 302 6.03 13.67 -21.57
N ALA A 303 5.73 14.84 -21.00
CA ALA A 303 4.38 15.15 -20.56
C ALA A 303 3.48 15.36 -21.79
N GLN A 304 2.44 14.53 -21.92
CA GLN A 304 1.39 14.70 -22.94
C GLN A 304 0.46 15.86 -22.57
N TRP A 305 0.13 15.98 -21.29
CA TRP A 305 -0.68 17.07 -20.75
C TRP A 305 -0.45 17.24 -19.25
N ARG A 306 -0.85 18.41 -18.74
CA ARG A 306 -0.75 18.81 -17.33
C ARG A 306 -2.04 19.52 -16.93
N GLN A 307 -2.60 19.14 -15.78
CA GLN A 307 -3.81 19.73 -15.22
C GLN A 307 -3.59 20.11 -13.75
N THR A 308 -3.64 21.40 -13.46
CA THR A 308 -3.57 21.89 -12.07
C THR A 308 -4.87 21.63 -11.33
N TYR A 309 -4.76 21.50 -10.01
CA TYR A 309 -5.88 21.41 -9.08
C TYR A 309 -5.62 22.33 -7.86
N ASP A 310 -6.62 22.46 -7.00
CA ASP A 310 -6.49 23.23 -5.76
C ASP A 310 -5.66 22.43 -4.73
N ARG A 311 -4.38 22.78 -4.58
CA ARG A 311 -3.48 22.13 -3.62
C ARG A 311 -3.60 22.68 -2.19
N GLY A 312 -4.57 23.56 -1.92
CA GLY A 312 -4.74 24.24 -0.64
C GLY A 312 -3.57 25.16 -0.30
N THR A 313 -3.62 25.73 0.91
CA THR A 313 -2.57 26.63 1.43
C THR A 313 -1.52 25.91 2.27
N GLY A 314 -1.77 24.67 2.69
CA GLY A 314 -0.80 23.85 3.43
C GLY A 314 -1.22 22.39 3.56
N THR A 315 -0.42 21.60 4.29
CA THR A 315 -0.72 20.20 4.62
C THR A 315 -1.84 20.13 5.64
N LYS A 316 -2.75 19.16 5.48
CA LYS A 316 -3.84 18.88 6.43
C LYS A 316 -3.52 17.67 7.31
N PRO A 317 -4.06 17.60 8.55
CA PRO A 317 -3.96 16.41 9.36
C PRO A 317 -4.57 15.20 8.66
N GLY A 318 -3.82 14.11 8.51
CA GLY A 318 -4.20 12.96 7.70
C GLY A 318 -3.38 12.78 6.43
N SER A 319 -2.61 13.80 6.00
CA SER A 319 -1.80 13.75 4.77
C SER A 319 -0.30 13.82 5.04
N VAL A 320 0.48 13.08 4.25
CA VAL A 320 1.96 13.07 4.33
C VAL A 320 2.56 14.36 3.76
N ASN A 321 2.01 14.89 2.67
CA ASN A 321 2.45 16.13 2.03
C ASN A 321 1.28 17.04 1.65
N GLN A 322 1.60 18.27 1.27
CA GLN A 322 0.61 19.16 0.67
C GLN A 322 0.22 18.63 -0.72
N GLY A 323 -1.05 18.77 -1.09
CA GLY A 323 -1.56 18.38 -2.40
C GLY A 323 -2.55 17.24 -2.30
N SER A 324 -2.72 16.50 -3.40
CA SER A 324 -3.80 15.53 -3.58
C SER A 324 -3.84 14.43 -2.53
N GLY A 325 -2.68 13.93 -2.11
CA GLY A 325 -2.59 12.73 -1.26
C GLY A 325 -3.03 11.44 -1.97
N THR A 326 -3.25 11.42 -3.29
CA THR A 326 -3.71 10.22 -4.02
C THR A 326 -2.74 9.80 -5.12
N THR A 327 -2.57 8.49 -5.31
CA THR A 327 -2.22 7.93 -6.63
C THR A 327 -3.45 8.11 -7.53
N PRO A 328 -3.32 8.56 -8.80
CA PRO A 328 -4.49 8.77 -9.65
C PRO A 328 -5.15 7.45 -10.06
N ASP A 329 -6.45 7.33 -9.86
CA ASP A 329 -7.22 6.15 -10.24
C ASP A 329 -7.71 6.26 -11.70
N LEU A 330 -7.39 5.29 -12.55
CA LEU A 330 -7.85 5.24 -13.94
C LEU A 330 -9.05 4.29 -14.07
N PHE A 331 -10.15 4.78 -14.63
CA PHE A 331 -11.42 4.03 -14.61
C PHE A 331 -12.37 4.47 -15.72
N GLY A 332 -13.47 3.72 -15.85
CA GLY A 332 -14.53 3.95 -16.84
C GLY A 332 -13.99 4.10 -18.27
N ASP A 333 -14.73 4.87 -19.07
CA ASP A 333 -14.39 5.13 -20.47
C ASP A 333 -13.40 6.30 -20.61
N GLY A 334 -12.23 6.16 -19.98
CA GLY A 334 -11.15 7.14 -20.11
C GLY A 334 -11.17 8.24 -19.07
N TYR A 335 -11.47 7.92 -17.81
CA TYR A 335 -11.39 8.88 -16.70
C TYR A 335 -10.13 8.66 -15.84
N ALA A 336 -9.72 9.73 -15.18
CA ALA A 336 -8.76 9.73 -14.07
C ALA A 336 -9.39 10.47 -12.88
N ALA A 337 -9.35 9.88 -11.69
CA ALA A 337 -9.83 10.49 -10.46
C ALA A 337 -8.68 10.77 -9.49
N ILE A 338 -8.74 11.93 -8.84
CA ILE A 338 -7.87 12.34 -7.73
C ILE A 338 -8.70 13.10 -6.71
N THR A 339 -8.12 13.39 -5.55
CA THR A 339 -8.64 14.45 -4.67
C THR A 339 -7.86 15.74 -4.79
N ASP A 340 -8.51 16.86 -4.48
CA ASP A 340 -7.84 18.14 -4.22
C ASP A 340 -7.60 18.35 -2.72
N ASN A 341 -6.92 19.45 -2.37
CA ASN A 341 -6.61 19.82 -1.00
C ASN A 341 -7.21 21.19 -0.63
N ALA A 342 -8.35 21.55 -1.22
CA ALA A 342 -9.00 22.84 -0.96
C ALA A 342 -9.25 23.07 0.55
N ASP A 343 -8.93 24.26 1.04
CA ASP A 343 -8.79 24.53 2.49
C ASP A 343 -10.03 24.20 3.33
N ASP A 344 -11.23 24.51 2.83
CA ASP A 344 -12.48 24.22 3.54
C ASP A 344 -12.86 22.74 3.45
N ARG A 345 -13.07 22.24 2.23
CA ARG A 345 -13.46 20.85 1.97
C ARG A 345 -12.67 20.30 0.79
N MET A 346 -12.03 19.16 0.99
CA MET A 346 -11.45 18.41 -0.11
C MET A 346 -12.55 17.97 -1.09
N ASN A 347 -12.18 17.83 -2.35
CA ASN A 347 -13.07 17.44 -3.41
C ASN A 347 -12.52 16.23 -4.14
N VAL A 348 -13.40 15.34 -4.59
CA VAL A 348 -13.06 14.36 -5.63
C VAL A 348 -13.17 15.06 -6.97
N LEU A 349 -12.10 15.00 -7.76
CA LEU A 349 -11.99 15.56 -9.10
C LEU A 349 -11.92 14.43 -10.12
N VAL A 350 -12.78 14.49 -11.15
CA VAL A 350 -12.76 13.53 -12.25
C VAL A 350 -12.36 14.24 -13.53
N TYR A 351 -11.34 13.71 -14.19
CA TYR A 351 -10.77 14.23 -15.42
C TYR A 351 -10.95 13.25 -16.57
N LYS A 352 -11.22 13.74 -17.77
CA LYS A 352 -11.05 12.97 -19.01
C LYS A 352 -9.56 12.74 -19.28
N ARG A 353 -9.20 11.53 -19.69
CA ARG A 353 -7.87 11.17 -20.21
C ARG A 353 -7.82 11.45 -21.72
N GLY A 354 -6.68 11.18 -22.35
CA GLY A 354 -6.44 11.47 -23.76
C GLY A 354 -5.72 12.80 -24.00
N ALA A 355 -4.73 12.76 -24.90
CA ALA A 355 -3.89 13.90 -25.26
C ALA A 355 -4.61 14.94 -26.15
N ASP A 356 -5.68 14.53 -26.82
CA ASP A 356 -6.53 15.35 -27.67
C ASP A 356 -7.59 16.15 -26.90
N VAL A 357 -7.83 15.83 -25.63
CA VAL A 357 -8.80 16.56 -24.80
C VAL A 357 -8.27 17.95 -24.41
N PRO A 358 -8.99 19.05 -24.75
CA PRO A 358 -8.60 20.40 -24.34
C PRO A 358 -8.57 20.56 -22.81
N ALA A 359 -7.60 21.30 -22.28
CA ALA A 359 -7.45 21.51 -20.84
C ALA A 359 -8.73 22.06 -20.16
N GLY A 360 -9.43 23.00 -20.82
CA GLY A 360 -10.66 23.59 -20.30
C GLY A 360 -11.88 22.65 -20.27
N GLU A 361 -11.82 21.51 -20.96
CA GLU A 361 -12.90 20.52 -21.06
C GLU A 361 -12.56 19.21 -20.32
N ARG A 362 -11.38 19.15 -19.72
CA ARG A 362 -10.85 17.95 -19.09
C ARG A 362 -11.56 17.62 -17.79
N LEU A 363 -11.86 18.62 -16.96
CA LEU A 363 -12.58 18.43 -15.71
C LEU A 363 -14.05 18.09 -16.00
N VAL A 364 -14.47 16.89 -15.62
CA VAL A 364 -15.85 16.41 -15.73
C VAL A 364 -16.67 16.92 -14.55
N CYS A 365 -16.14 16.73 -13.34
CA CYS A 365 -16.84 17.11 -12.12
C CYS A 365 -15.87 17.39 -10.98
N LYS A 366 -16.33 18.23 -10.04
CA LYS A 366 -15.70 18.52 -8.75
C LYS A 366 -16.75 18.30 -7.67
N VAL A 367 -16.57 17.29 -6.82
CA VAL A 367 -17.56 16.91 -5.80
C VAL A 367 -16.98 17.11 -4.41
N PRO A 368 -17.52 18.04 -3.59
CA PRO A 368 -17.04 18.24 -2.22
C PRO A 368 -17.46 17.08 -1.32
N VAL A 369 -16.51 16.49 -0.60
CA VAL A 369 -16.74 15.35 0.30
C VAL A 369 -16.45 15.69 1.75
N PHE A 370 -17.05 14.94 2.68
CA PHE A 370 -16.88 15.06 4.14
C PHE A 370 -17.21 16.44 4.75
N GLY A 371 -16.83 16.66 6.00
CA GLY A 371 -17.12 17.88 6.75
C GLY A 371 -16.16 19.04 6.44
N SER A 372 -16.66 20.26 6.63
CA SER A 372 -15.85 21.50 6.58
C SER A 372 -14.70 21.47 7.60
N GLY A 373 -13.51 21.86 7.16
CA GLY A 373 -12.27 21.92 7.94
C GLY A 373 -11.70 20.55 8.36
N ALA A 374 -12.37 19.45 8.04
CA ALA A 374 -12.09 18.11 8.55
C ALA A 374 -12.15 17.05 7.44
N SER A 375 -11.47 17.34 6.33
CA SER A 375 -11.44 16.48 5.14
C SER A 375 -10.06 16.41 4.52
N THR A 376 -9.51 15.19 4.49
CA THR A 376 -8.31 14.85 3.73
C THR A 376 -8.30 13.35 3.42
N THR A 377 -7.59 12.96 2.37
CA THR A 377 -7.24 11.57 2.08
C THR A 377 -5.77 11.53 1.74
N ASP A 378 -5.11 10.44 2.10
CA ASP A 378 -3.71 10.17 1.70
C ASP A 378 -3.54 8.79 1.06
N ASN A 379 -4.67 8.16 0.76
CA ASN A 379 -4.79 6.89 0.07
C ASN A 379 -5.46 7.07 -1.28
N SER A 380 -5.15 6.16 -2.21
CA SER A 380 -5.87 6.05 -3.48
C SER A 380 -7.36 5.81 -3.26
N LEU A 381 -8.13 6.14 -4.29
CA LEU A 381 -9.55 5.89 -4.32
C LEU A 381 -9.80 4.39 -4.58
N ILE A 382 -11.06 4.01 -4.62
CA ILE A 382 -11.45 2.74 -5.25
C ILE A 382 -12.34 3.07 -6.43
N THR A 383 -12.06 2.48 -7.58
CA THR A 383 -12.84 2.72 -8.79
C THR A 383 -13.37 1.43 -9.42
N TRP A 384 -14.65 1.44 -9.81
CA TRP A 384 -15.30 0.31 -10.47
C TRP A 384 -16.43 0.77 -11.40
N GLY A 385 -16.34 0.45 -12.69
CA GLY A 385 -17.23 1.02 -13.70
C GLY A 385 -17.10 2.55 -13.72
N ASN A 386 -18.19 3.26 -13.38
CA ASN A 386 -18.22 4.72 -13.25
C ASN A 386 -18.23 5.21 -11.79
N SER A 387 -18.03 4.29 -10.84
CA SER A 387 -18.08 4.59 -9.42
C SER A 387 -16.71 4.85 -8.84
N ILE A 388 -16.67 5.73 -7.86
CA ILE A 388 -15.50 6.14 -7.09
C ILE A 388 -15.89 6.05 -5.61
N VAL A 389 -15.04 5.45 -4.79
CA VAL A 389 -15.18 5.46 -3.32
C VAL A 389 -13.97 6.15 -2.72
N VAL A 390 -14.23 7.05 -1.77
CA VAL A 390 -13.22 7.84 -1.06
C VAL A 390 -13.45 7.74 0.45
N GLU A 391 -12.37 7.66 1.22
CA GLU A 391 -12.38 7.67 2.69
C GLU A 391 -11.75 8.96 3.27
N ASN A 392 -12.09 9.28 4.51
CA ASN A 392 -11.59 10.46 5.21
C ASN A 392 -10.53 10.08 6.24
N ASN A 393 -9.27 10.39 5.97
CA ASN A 393 -8.14 10.12 6.87
C ASN A 393 -7.87 11.28 7.84
N TYR A 394 -8.74 12.30 7.87
CA TYR A 394 -8.49 13.51 8.65
C TYR A 394 -8.31 13.21 10.16
N GLY A 395 -7.13 13.56 10.67
CA GLY A 395 -6.72 13.37 12.06
C GLY A 395 -5.69 12.25 12.29
N TYR A 396 -5.34 11.47 11.27
CA TYR A 396 -4.24 10.49 11.35
C TYR A 396 -2.89 11.15 11.04
N GLU A 397 -1.83 10.83 11.77
CA GLU A 397 -0.49 11.38 11.47
C GLU A 397 0.61 10.34 11.61
N ASN A 398 0.42 9.37 12.50
CA ASN A 398 1.31 8.24 12.77
C ASN A 398 0.64 7.31 13.81
N PRO A 399 1.22 6.13 14.09
CA PRO A 399 0.63 5.17 15.01
C PRO A 399 0.42 5.65 16.45
N THR A 400 1.03 6.78 16.84
CA THR A 400 0.89 7.32 18.19
C THR A 400 -0.24 8.35 18.33
N THR A 401 -0.79 8.90 17.24
CA THR A 401 -1.82 9.95 17.37
C THR A 401 -3.18 9.42 17.78
N LEU A 402 -3.45 8.15 17.49
CA LEU A 402 -4.72 7.51 17.79
C LEU A 402 -4.73 6.72 19.10
N VAL A 403 -3.65 6.77 19.90
CA VAL A 403 -3.60 6.05 21.18
C VAL A 403 -4.62 6.57 22.19
N LEU A 404 -4.85 5.79 23.25
CA LEU A 404 -5.77 6.13 24.34
C LEU A 404 -7.22 6.27 23.84
N GLY A 405 -7.62 5.41 22.91
CA GLY A 405 -8.99 5.31 22.41
C GLY A 405 -9.39 6.46 21.49
N LYS A 406 -8.45 7.26 20.98
CA LYS A 406 -8.73 8.32 19.99
C LYS A 406 -8.99 7.74 18.60
N SER A 407 -9.66 8.47 17.73
CA SER A 407 -9.78 8.10 16.32
C SER A 407 -9.79 9.33 15.41
N VAL A 408 -9.74 9.08 14.11
CA VAL A 408 -9.99 10.06 13.05
C VAL A 408 -11.44 10.57 13.08
N VAL A 409 -11.72 11.60 12.28
CA VAL A 409 -13.09 12.12 12.08
C VAL A 409 -13.98 11.12 11.34
N GLY A 410 -13.39 10.31 10.45
CA GLY A 410 -14.10 9.30 9.68
C GLY A 410 -14.98 9.86 8.57
N GLY A 411 -15.55 8.94 7.80
CA GLY A 411 -16.35 9.22 6.62
C GLY A 411 -15.90 8.38 5.43
N VAL A 412 -16.85 7.82 4.70
CA VAL A 412 -16.64 7.24 3.37
C VAL A 412 -17.76 7.72 2.45
N SER A 413 -17.45 8.08 1.21
CA SER A 413 -18.46 8.48 0.22
C SER A 413 -18.28 7.67 -1.06
N ARG A 414 -19.39 7.25 -1.67
CA ARG A 414 -19.42 6.80 -3.07
C ARG A 414 -19.96 7.89 -3.96
N ILE A 415 -19.28 8.13 -5.07
CA ILE A 415 -19.64 9.06 -6.13
C ILE A 415 -19.69 8.29 -7.43
N ASP A 416 -20.71 8.53 -8.26
CA ASP A 416 -20.80 7.95 -9.60
C ASP A 416 -20.71 9.06 -10.65
N VAL A 417 -19.91 8.83 -11.70
CA VAL A 417 -19.97 9.62 -12.92
C VAL A 417 -21.27 9.27 -13.66
N ARG A 418 -22.04 10.28 -14.06
CA ARG A 418 -23.28 10.07 -14.82
C ARG A 418 -22.98 9.39 -16.14
N ALA A 419 -23.92 8.55 -16.61
CA ALA A 419 -23.74 7.77 -17.84
C ALA A 419 -23.51 8.62 -19.11
N ASP A 420 -23.97 9.88 -19.12
CA ASP A 420 -23.74 10.83 -20.21
C ASP A 420 -22.43 11.64 -20.07
N GLY A 421 -21.66 11.40 -19.00
CA GLY A 421 -20.43 12.13 -18.69
C GLY A 421 -20.64 13.60 -18.34
N SER A 422 -21.87 14.04 -18.03
CA SER A 422 -22.20 15.45 -17.75
C SER A 422 -21.80 15.94 -16.36
N GLY A 423 -21.41 15.02 -15.47
CA GLY A 423 -21.04 15.33 -14.10
C GLY A 423 -21.03 14.09 -13.22
N CYS A 424 -21.02 14.30 -11.91
CA CYS A 424 -20.99 13.23 -10.92
C CYS A 424 -22.01 13.49 -9.80
N ASP A 425 -22.52 12.41 -9.21
CA ASP A 425 -23.48 12.43 -8.12
C ASP A 425 -22.97 11.62 -6.92
N THR A 426 -23.12 12.17 -5.72
CA THR A 426 -22.90 11.39 -4.49
C THR A 426 -24.03 10.37 -4.34
N VAL A 427 -23.69 9.09 -4.30
CA VAL A 427 -24.65 7.99 -4.19
C VAL A 427 -24.98 7.70 -2.72
N TRP A 428 -23.95 7.59 -1.89
CA TRP A 428 -24.11 7.37 -0.45
C TRP A 428 -22.93 7.91 0.33
N GLN A 429 -23.14 8.09 1.63
CA GLN A 429 -22.12 8.42 2.62
C GLN A 429 -22.26 7.48 3.81
N SER A 430 -21.14 7.12 4.44
CA SER A 430 -21.10 6.29 5.64
C SER A 430 -20.19 6.93 6.70
N GLY A 431 -20.45 6.61 7.97
CA GLY A 431 -19.67 7.09 9.12
C GLY A 431 -18.51 6.18 9.52
N ILE A 432 -17.93 5.43 8.58
CA ILE A 432 -16.81 4.51 8.88
C ILE A 432 -15.55 5.31 9.21
N HIS A 433 -14.90 4.98 10.33
CA HIS A 433 -13.65 5.58 10.77
C HIS A 433 -12.46 4.74 10.31
N SER A 434 -12.07 4.92 9.05
CA SER A 434 -10.89 4.28 8.44
C SER A 434 -9.68 5.22 8.55
N PRO A 435 -8.72 4.99 9.47
CA PRO A 435 -7.71 5.99 9.75
C PRO A 435 -6.73 6.24 8.61
N SER A 436 -6.22 5.17 8.00
CA SER A 436 -5.13 5.27 7.03
C SER A 436 -5.02 4.09 6.07
N THR A 437 -5.90 3.07 6.08
CA THR A 437 -5.67 1.90 5.21
C THR A 437 -5.92 2.22 3.74
N VAL A 438 -5.17 1.60 2.82
CA VAL A 438 -5.58 1.58 1.41
C VAL A 438 -6.69 0.53 1.27
N PRO A 439 -7.97 0.94 1.18
CA PRO A 439 -9.09 0.01 1.22
C PRO A 439 -9.15 -0.84 -0.05
N LYS A 440 -10.00 -1.87 -0.05
CA LYS A 440 -10.20 -2.75 -1.22
C LYS A 440 -11.67 -3.04 -1.49
N LEU A 441 -12.03 -3.10 -2.77
CA LEU A 441 -13.31 -3.66 -3.21
C LEU A 441 -13.11 -5.08 -3.73
N SER A 442 -13.83 -6.04 -3.14
CA SER A 442 -14.00 -7.35 -3.77
C SER A 442 -15.14 -7.30 -4.78
N THR A 443 -14.81 -7.38 -6.06
CA THR A 443 -15.81 -7.41 -7.14
C THR A 443 -16.57 -8.73 -7.19
N ALA A 444 -15.97 -9.81 -6.68
CA ALA A 444 -16.62 -11.12 -6.59
C ALA A 444 -17.72 -11.22 -5.53
N ASN A 445 -17.72 -10.37 -4.49
CA ASN A 445 -18.75 -10.41 -3.46
C ASN A 445 -19.48 -9.08 -3.23
N GLY A 446 -18.99 -7.97 -3.79
CA GLY A 446 -19.58 -6.65 -3.71
C GLY A 446 -19.35 -5.92 -2.38
N LEU A 447 -18.34 -6.32 -1.62
CA LEU A 447 -17.97 -5.70 -0.35
C LEU A 447 -16.71 -4.85 -0.49
N LEU A 448 -16.78 -3.66 0.09
CA LEU A 448 -15.64 -2.81 0.43
C LEU A 448 -15.06 -3.26 1.77
N TYR A 449 -13.75 -3.33 1.88
CA TYR A 449 -13.04 -3.64 3.10
C TYR A 449 -12.25 -2.43 3.56
N PHE A 450 -12.50 -2.04 4.81
CA PHE A 450 -11.83 -0.95 5.52
C PHE A 450 -11.21 -1.47 6.81
N TYR A 451 -10.27 -0.72 7.36
CA TYR A 451 -9.65 -1.01 8.65
C TYR A 451 -10.08 0.04 9.67
N GLU A 452 -11.09 -0.30 10.46
CA GLU A 452 -11.85 0.64 11.27
C GLU A 452 -11.28 0.74 12.69
N LYS A 453 -11.23 1.96 13.21
CA LYS A 453 -10.97 2.25 14.63
C LYS A 453 -12.01 3.26 15.13
N GLU A 454 -12.83 2.86 16.09
CA GLU A 454 -13.81 3.77 16.71
C GLU A 454 -13.21 4.46 17.95
N PRO A 455 -13.66 5.69 18.29
CA PRO A 455 -13.38 6.27 19.58
C PRO A 455 -13.83 5.36 20.73
N ASN A 456 -13.02 5.25 21.77
CA ASN A 456 -13.31 4.37 22.90
C ASN A 456 -13.14 5.10 24.24
N ALA A 457 -14.23 5.22 25.01
CA ALA A 457 -14.25 5.96 26.27
C ALA A 457 -13.34 5.37 27.38
N TRP A 458 -12.95 4.10 27.24
CA TRP A 458 -12.06 3.41 28.19
C TRP A 458 -10.59 3.50 27.75
N GLY A 459 -10.31 4.23 26.68
CA GLY A 459 -8.96 4.39 26.14
C GLY A 459 -8.44 3.17 25.40
N ILE A 460 -9.31 2.23 25.00
CA ILE A 460 -8.90 0.99 24.32
C ILE A 460 -8.77 1.25 22.82
N ASP A 461 -7.57 1.04 22.29
CA ASP A 461 -7.29 1.13 20.86
C ASP A 461 -7.69 -0.17 20.18
N ALA A 462 -8.96 -0.30 19.76
CA ALA A 462 -9.46 -1.51 19.11
C ALA A 462 -9.54 -1.34 17.59
N TRP A 463 -8.91 -2.26 16.88
CA TRP A 463 -8.81 -2.26 15.42
C TRP A 463 -9.63 -3.39 14.81
N TYR A 464 -10.34 -3.09 13.72
CA TYR A 464 -11.27 -4.02 13.10
C TYR A 464 -11.06 -4.08 11.59
N LEU A 465 -11.10 -5.29 11.03
CA LEU A 465 -11.44 -5.44 9.62
C LEU A 465 -12.95 -5.28 9.48
N THR A 466 -13.38 -4.33 8.66
CA THR A 466 -14.79 -3.99 8.46
C THR A 466 -15.19 -4.20 7.00
N ALA A 467 -16.31 -4.87 6.78
CA ALA A 467 -16.93 -4.99 5.47
C ALA A 467 -18.15 -4.07 5.33
N VAL A 468 -18.19 -3.32 4.23
CA VAL A 468 -19.25 -2.38 3.86
C VAL A 468 -19.82 -2.78 2.51
N ASP A 469 -21.14 -2.74 2.35
CA ASP A 469 -21.76 -3.03 1.05
C ASP A 469 -21.50 -1.88 0.08
N PHE A 470 -20.91 -2.19 -1.08
CA PHE A 470 -20.54 -1.19 -2.10
C PHE A 470 -21.75 -0.41 -2.65
N ARG A 471 -22.93 -1.02 -2.66
CA ARG A 471 -24.16 -0.44 -3.23
C ARG A 471 -24.85 0.50 -2.25
N THR A 472 -24.79 0.22 -0.96
CA THR A 472 -25.56 0.97 0.05
C THR A 472 -24.70 1.80 1.00
N GLY A 473 -23.41 1.51 1.13
CA GLY A 473 -22.55 2.12 2.14
C GLY A 473 -22.80 1.60 3.56
N GLU A 474 -23.63 0.58 3.73
CA GLU A 474 -23.93 0.01 5.04
C GLU A 474 -22.84 -0.95 5.52
N ARG A 475 -22.40 -0.78 6.77
CA ARG A 475 -21.55 -1.76 7.45
C ARG A 475 -22.30 -3.09 7.61
N ARG A 476 -21.77 -4.15 7.03
CA ARG A 476 -22.34 -5.51 7.11
C ARG A 476 -21.84 -6.24 8.35
N TRP A 477 -20.53 -6.22 8.55
CA TRP A 477 -19.89 -6.78 9.73
C TRP A 477 -18.54 -6.12 9.98
N ARG A 478 -18.02 -6.28 11.21
CA ARG A 478 -16.62 -6.01 11.53
C ARG A 478 -16.07 -7.05 12.49
N ARG A 479 -14.78 -7.34 12.40
CA ARG A 479 -14.07 -8.35 13.20
C ARG A 479 -12.85 -7.72 13.85
N LEU A 480 -12.77 -7.80 15.18
CA LEU A 480 -11.63 -7.33 15.94
C LEU A 480 -10.37 -8.09 15.50
N THR A 481 -9.38 -7.36 14.97
CA THR A 481 -8.08 -7.91 14.63
C THR A 481 -7.15 -7.92 15.84
N GLY A 482 -7.16 -6.83 16.61
CA GLY A 482 -6.44 -6.74 17.87
C GLY A 482 -6.57 -5.37 18.54
N THR A 483 -5.74 -5.14 19.55
CA THR A 483 -5.74 -3.90 20.31
C THR A 483 -4.35 -3.33 20.54
N GLY A 484 -4.26 -2.00 20.63
CA GLY A 484 -3.02 -1.25 20.86
C GLY A 484 -2.38 -0.75 19.57
N PRO A 485 -1.27 0.01 19.70
CA PRO A 485 -0.59 0.62 18.56
C PRO A 485 0.08 -0.39 17.62
N LEU A 486 0.35 -1.63 18.09
CA LEU A 486 0.96 -2.68 17.25
C LEU A 486 0.04 -3.20 16.13
N TYR A 487 -1.26 -2.94 16.25
CA TYR A 487 -2.29 -3.31 15.29
C TYR A 487 -2.69 -2.17 14.36
N ASP A 488 -2.06 -0.99 14.49
CA ASP A 488 -2.22 0.12 13.55
C ASP A 488 -1.64 -0.28 12.19
N ASN A 489 -2.37 -0.02 11.10
CA ASN A 489 -1.95 -0.41 9.76
C ASN A 489 -0.95 0.57 9.11
N ASN A 490 -0.85 1.81 9.60
CA ASN A 490 0.10 2.81 9.11
C ASN A 490 0.22 2.90 7.57
N TRP A 491 -0.89 3.18 6.87
CA TRP A 491 -0.95 3.22 5.39
C TRP A 491 -0.73 1.90 4.66
N ALA A 492 -0.56 0.77 5.36
CA ALA A 492 -0.58 -0.54 4.71
C ALA A 492 -1.97 -0.84 4.09
N PRO A 493 -2.00 -1.50 2.92
CA PRO A 493 -3.23 -1.87 2.25
C PRO A 493 -3.90 -3.06 2.95
N ILE A 494 -5.22 -3.14 2.80
CA ILE A 494 -5.89 -4.44 2.82
C ILE A 494 -5.51 -5.16 1.53
N THR A 495 -5.20 -6.45 1.63
CA THR A 495 -4.87 -7.31 0.48
C THR A 495 -5.79 -8.53 0.51
N LEU A 496 -6.56 -8.74 -0.55
CA LEU A 496 -7.50 -9.87 -0.64
C LEU A 496 -6.86 -11.01 -1.42
N GLY A 497 -6.73 -12.17 -0.77
CA GLY A 497 -6.12 -13.35 -1.34
C GLY A 497 -7.06 -14.17 -2.20
N PRO A 498 -6.51 -14.94 -3.16
CA PRO A 498 -7.30 -15.88 -3.98
C PRO A 498 -7.95 -16.99 -3.14
N ASP A 499 -7.48 -17.21 -1.91
CA ASP A 499 -8.02 -18.15 -0.93
C ASP A 499 -9.21 -17.59 -0.12
N GLY A 500 -9.60 -16.34 -0.34
CA GLY A 500 -10.67 -15.68 0.40
C GLY A 500 -10.22 -15.00 1.70
N THR A 501 -8.93 -15.03 2.02
CA THR A 501 -8.37 -14.36 3.20
C THR A 501 -8.15 -12.88 2.93
N ALA A 502 -8.48 -12.02 3.89
CA ALA A 502 -8.05 -10.62 3.90
C ALA A 502 -6.80 -10.47 4.78
N TYR A 503 -5.76 -9.87 4.23
CA TYR A 503 -4.49 -9.59 4.92
C TYR A 503 -4.33 -8.10 5.14
N VAL A 504 -3.78 -7.71 6.29
CA VAL A 504 -3.50 -6.31 6.64
C VAL A 504 -2.12 -6.25 7.26
N GLY A 505 -1.22 -5.49 6.65
CA GLY A 505 0.04 -5.11 7.29
C GLY A 505 -0.26 -4.22 8.49
N VAL A 506 0.39 -4.50 9.62
CA VAL A 506 0.28 -3.69 10.84
C VAL A 506 1.66 -3.41 11.38
N PHE A 507 1.80 -2.41 12.25
CA PHE A 507 3.08 -1.90 12.72
C PHE A 507 4.09 -2.98 13.18
N ASN A 508 3.60 -4.09 13.73
CA ASN A 508 4.44 -5.18 14.25
C ASN A 508 4.42 -6.47 13.40
N GLY A 509 3.77 -6.45 12.22
CA GLY A 509 3.73 -7.61 11.33
C GLY A 509 2.53 -7.62 10.39
N ILE A 510 1.85 -8.77 10.31
CA ILE A 510 0.72 -8.96 9.40
C ILE A 510 -0.41 -9.71 10.08
N VAL A 511 -1.64 -9.31 9.81
CA VAL A 511 -2.87 -9.96 10.25
C VAL A 511 -3.54 -10.63 9.07
N ALA A 512 -4.11 -11.81 9.28
CA ALA A 512 -4.96 -12.51 8.32
C ALA A 512 -6.34 -12.73 8.94
N VAL A 513 -7.40 -12.41 8.19
CA VAL A 513 -8.80 -12.64 8.55
C VAL A 513 -9.43 -13.52 7.48
N ARG A 514 -9.97 -14.68 7.88
CA ARG A 514 -10.59 -15.64 6.96
C ARG A 514 -11.84 -16.24 7.57
N ASP A 515 -12.84 -16.51 6.74
CA ASP A 515 -14.04 -17.21 7.19
C ASP A 515 -13.73 -18.69 7.46
N THR A 516 -14.49 -19.30 8.39
CA THR A 516 -14.44 -20.74 8.65
C THR A 516 -15.84 -21.32 8.55
N GLY A 517 -16.04 -22.29 7.67
CA GLY A 517 -17.35 -22.89 7.40
C GLY A 517 -17.50 -23.30 5.96
#